data_AF-A0A7S3E1Q7-F1
#
_entry.id   AF-A0A7S3E1Q7-F1
#
_cell.length_a   1.000
_cell.length_b   1.000
_cell.length_c   1.000
_cell.angle_alpha   90.00
_cell.angle_beta   90.00
_cell.angle_gamma   90.00
#
_symmetry.space_group_name_H-M   'P 1'
#
loop_
_entity.id
_entity.type
_entity.pdbx_description
1 polymer ?
#
loop_
_entity_poly.entity_id
_entity_poly.type
_entity_poly.pdbx_seq_one_letter_code
_entity_poly.pdbx_strand_id
1 'polypeptide(L)'
;RFRSPFTSPQVFRITEWHWEQSDDDVTIELDVTKARERCVSGGENHFGFSQDRVKATMQENEVEIRCYDRDNKWELAFGLNQLPGIDPQKSSFSLTSSKAAASKEDSRKDSFQRIVISLAKRSKQKRWETCGKEKTFLERKLPVVSVDKYSWSDSEQHVTVFLKIPGVHLVEASCIRVRYRELSFDVSCVVDGKDFRFAVTELPMEIEVTKCRHRVKENELRVVLRKWARCTWFKLQVHRS
;
A
#
# COMPACT_ATOMS: atom_id res chain seq x y z
N ARG A 1 -20.93 12.72 -24.98
CA ARG A 1 -20.82 12.05 -23.66
C ARG A 1 -19.49 11.30 -23.63
N PHE A 2 -18.44 11.92 -23.08
CA PHE A 2 -17.14 11.27 -22.91
C PHE A 2 -17.24 10.31 -21.72
N ARG A 3 -17.05 9.01 -21.96
CA ARG A 3 -16.80 8.06 -20.87
C ARG A 3 -15.39 8.34 -20.36
N SER A 4 -15.28 8.74 -19.10
CA SER A 4 -14.00 8.82 -18.39
C SER A 4 -13.27 7.48 -18.53
N PRO A 5 -11.94 7.45 -18.75
CA PRO A 5 -11.19 6.21 -18.66
C PRO A 5 -11.39 5.64 -17.25
N PHE A 6 -11.72 4.35 -17.17
CA PHE A 6 -11.87 3.63 -15.92
C PHE A 6 -10.50 3.59 -15.23
N THR A 7 -10.23 4.54 -14.35
CA THR A 7 -9.10 4.46 -13.42
C THR A 7 -9.39 3.28 -12.49
N SER A 8 -8.62 2.21 -12.61
CA SER A 8 -8.75 1.07 -11.70
C SER A 8 -8.55 1.52 -10.25
N PRO A 9 -9.34 1.02 -9.30
CA PRO A 9 -9.30 1.47 -7.91
C PRO A 9 -7.91 1.29 -7.32
N GLN A 10 -7.49 2.25 -6.50
CA GLN A 10 -6.28 2.13 -5.70
C GLN A 10 -6.51 1.10 -4.59
N VAL A 11 -5.67 0.07 -4.53
CA VAL A 11 -5.82 -1.02 -3.56
C VAL A 11 -4.94 -0.76 -2.34
N PHE A 12 -5.54 -0.75 -1.16
CA PHE A 12 -4.89 -0.62 0.14
C PHE A 12 -5.03 -1.92 0.92
N ARG A 13 -3.95 -2.37 1.52
CA ARG A 13 -3.93 -3.63 2.28
C ARG A 13 -4.44 -3.41 3.70
N ILE A 14 -5.34 -4.28 4.17
CA ILE A 14 -5.69 -4.37 5.58
C ILE A 14 -4.58 -5.16 6.28
N THR A 15 -3.87 -4.51 7.20
CA THR A 15 -2.69 -5.09 7.89
C THR A 15 -2.98 -5.45 9.34
N GLU A 16 -4.11 -5.00 9.85
CA GLU A 16 -4.55 -5.11 11.22
C GLU A 16 -5.60 -6.19 11.29
N TRP A 17 -5.18 -7.40 11.64
CA TRP A 17 -6.08 -8.53 11.76
C TRP A 17 -5.62 -9.48 12.86
N HIS A 18 -6.58 -10.20 13.40
CA HIS A 18 -6.40 -11.22 14.41
C HIS A 18 -7.09 -12.49 13.95
N TRP A 19 -6.63 -13.66 14.41
CA TRP A 19 -7.35 -14.90 14.18
C TRP A 19 -7.41 -15.73 15.46
N GLU A 20 -8.54 -16.37 15.65
CA GLU A 20 -8.81 -17.32 16.72
C GLU A 20 -9.33 -18.61 16.12
N GLN A 21 -9.16 -19.71 16.85
CA GLN A 21 -9.57 -21.00 16.36
C GLN A 21 -10.20 -21.82 17.48
N SER A 22 -11.37 -22.39 17.19
CA SER A 22 -12.05 -23.40 18.00
C SER A 22 -11.75 -24.81 17.47
N ASP A 23 -12.44 -25.85 17.94
CA ASP A 23 -12.26 -27.19 17.37
C ASP A 23 -12.80 -27.28 15.94
N ASP A 24 -13.95 -26.64 15.68
CA ASP A 24 -14.67 -26.77 14.41
C ASP A 24 -14.41 -25.62 13.43
N ASP A 25 -14.05 -24.43 13.93
CA ASP A 25 -14.01 -23.21 13.14
C ASP A 25 -12.75 -22.37 13.40
N VAL A 26 -12.49 -21.44 12.49
CA VAL A 26 -11.48 -20.39 12.59
C VAL A 26 -12.17 -19.04 12.39
N THR A 27 -11.98 -18.11 13.30
CA THR A 27 -12.47 -16.74 13.21
C THR A 27 -11.32 -15.80 12.86
N ILE A 28 -11.48 -14.97 11.84
CA ILE A 28 -10.54 -13.90 11.50
C ILE A 28 -11.25 -12.56 11.67
N GLU A 29 -10.68 -11.69 12.48
CA GLU A 29 -11.17 -10.32 12.67
C GLU A 29 -10.25 -9.34 11.94
N LEU A 30 -10.82 -8.54 11.05
CA LEU A 30 -10.12 -7.47 10.34
C LEU A 30 -10.52 -6.11 10.92
N ASP A 31 -9.54 -5.34 11.39
CA ASP A 31 -9.73 -3.93 11.75
C ASP A 31 -9.43 -3.05 10.54
N VAL A 32 -10.48 -2.49 9.95
CA VAL A 32 -10.35 -1.66 8.74
C VAL A 32 -10.00 -0.20 9.04
N THR A 33 -9.87 0.19 10.31
CA THR A 33 -9.72 1.59 10.72
C THR A 33 -8.43 2.21 10.19
N LYS A 34 -7.28 1.56 10.44
CA LYS A 34 -5.98 2.05 9.94
C LYS A 34 -5.85 1.96 8.43
N ALA A 35 -6.47 0.96 7.81
CA ALA A 35 -6.52 0.85 6.36
C ALA A 35 -7.34 2.00 5.74
N ARG A 36 -8.46 2.36 6.36
CA ARG A 36 -9.31 3.50 5.98
C ARG A 36 -8.60 4.84 6.12
N GLU A 37 -7.89 5.07 7.23
CA GLU A 37 -7.11 6.31 7.43
C GLU A 37 -6.08 6.55 6.31
N ARG A 38 -5.51 5.47 5.76
CA ARG A 38 -4.58 5.54 4.62
C ARG A 38 -5.27 5.88 3.30
N CYS A 39 -6.57 5.63 3.17
CA CYS A 39 -7.34 5.87 1.94
C CYS A 39 -7.80 7.31 1.80
N VAL A 40 -7.96 8.04 2.90
CA VAL A 40 -8.60 9.38 2.88
C VAL A 40 -7.60 10.43 3.34
N SER A 41 -6.96 11.07 2.38
CA SER A 41 -6.09 12.23 2.60
C SER A 41 -6.93 13.51 2.76
N GLY A 42 -7.50 13.71 3.95
CA GLY A 42 -8.04 15.03 4.33
C GLY A 42 -9.38 15.00 5.03
N GLY A 43 -9.35 14.97 6.37
CA GLY A 43 -10.24 15.69 7.29
C GLY A 43 -11.75 15.37 7.31
N GLU A 44 -12.34 14.81 6.26
CA GLU A 44 -13.76 14.51 6.19
C GLU A 44 -13.95 13.00 6.29
N ASN A 45 -14.30 12.47 7.46
CA ASN A 45 -14.56 11.03 7.60
C ASN A 45 -15.66 10.69 8.60
N HIS A 46 -16.89 10.70 8.10
CA HIS A 46 -17.93 9.76 8.54
C HIS A 46 -18.18 8.75 7.42
N PHE A 47 -17.16 7.99 7.05
CA PHE A 47 -17.30 6.89 6.09
C PHE A 47 -17.31 5.55 6.82
N GLY A 48 -18.49 4.93 6.81
CA GLY A 48 -18.67 3.52 7.13
C GLY A 48 -18.87 2.73 5.84
N PHE A 49 -18.28 1.55 5.75
CA PHE A 49 -18.67 0.55 4.77
C PHE A 49 -20.08 0.06 5.07
N SER A 50 -20.84 -0.23 4.02
CA SER A 50 -22.07 -1.00 4.12
C SER A 50 -21.78 -2.45 3.69
N GLN A 51 -22.53 -3.41 4.23
CA GLN A 51 -22.30 -4.84 3.98
C GLN A 51 -22.27 -5.19 2.48
N ASP A 52 -23.08 -4.51 1.65
CA ASP A 52 -23.13 -4.68 0.18
C ASP A 52 -21.83 -4.29 -0.53
N ARG A 53 -20.94 -3.57 0.14
CA ARG A 53 -19.64 -3.12 -0.39
C ARG A 53 -18.48 -4.02 0.00
N VAL A 54 -18.74 -5.04 0.80
CA VAL A 54 -17.74 -6.05 1.16
C VAL A 54 -18.00 -7.29 0.31
N LYS A 55 -17.02 -7.66 -0.51
CA LYS A 55 -17.02 -8.91 -1.28
C LYS A 55 -16.09 -9.90 -0.62
N ALA A 56 -16.61 -11.08 -0.31
CA ALA A 56 -15.81 -12.20 0.15
C ALA A 56 -15.76 -13.28 -0.92
N THR A 57 -14.57 -13.83 -1.13
CA THR A 57 -14.34 -15.07 -1.90
C THR A 57 -13.72 -16.08 -0.96
N MET A 58 -14.33 -17.25 -0.85
CA MET A 58 -13.85 -18.34 0.00
C MET A 58 -13.73 -19.59 -0.87
N GLN A 59 -12.55 -20.20 -0.85
CA GLN A 59 -12.23 -21.44 -1.54
C GLN A 59 -11.54 -22.39 -0.57
N GLU A 60 -11.49 -23.68 -0.89
CA GLU A 60 -10.98 -24.72 0.02
C GLU A 60 -9.65 -24.36 0.71
N ASN A 61 -8.74 -23.65 0.03
CA ASN A 61 -7.44 -23.28 0.60
C ASN A 61 -7.19 -21.76 0.64
N GLU A 62 -8.23 -20.94 0.49
CA GLU A 62 -8.08 -19.49 0.33
C GLU A 62 -9.28 -18.70 0.86
N VAL A 63 -9.01 -17.54 1.46
CA VAL A 63 -10.01 -16.50 1.72
C VAL A 63 -9.53 -15.15 1.21
N GLU A 64 -10.42 -14.38 0.61
CA GLU A 64 -10.17 -13.03 0.13
C GLU A 64 -11.36 -12.12 0.46
N ILE A 65 -11.08 -11.00 1.11
CA ILE A 65 -12.04 -9.93 1.43
C ILE A 65 -11.62 -8.67 0.68
N ARG A 66 -12.57 -8.06 -0.02
CA ARG A 66 -12.41 -6.78 -0.70
C ARG A 66 -13.52 -5.82 -0.30
N CYS A 67 -13.16 -4.63 0.14
CA CYS A 67 -14.10 -3.57 0.52
C CYS A 67 -13.95 -2.41 -0.45
N TYR A 68 -15.04 -1.93 -1.02
CA TYR A 68 -15.02 -0.85 -2.00
C TYR A 68 -15.63 0.41 -1.42
N ASP A 69 -15.11 1.56 -1.82
CA ASP A 69 -15.79 2.84 -1.57
C ASP A 69 -17.08 2.95 -2.41
N ARG A 70 -17.97 3.88 -2.02
CA ARG A 70 -19.19 4.26 -2.75
C ARG A 70 -18.91 4.51 -4.24
N ASP A 71 -17.84 5.22 -4.55
CA ASP A 71 -17.44 5.62 -5.91
C ASP A 71 -16.51 4.60 -6.58
N ASN A 72 -16.12 3.52 -5.91
CA ASN A 72 -15.10 2.56 -6.34
C ASN A 72 -13.76 3.22 -6.72
N LYS A 73 -13.37 4.31 -6.05
CA LYS A 73 -12.07 4.98 -6.26
C LYS A 73 -10.94 4.22 -5.59
N TRP A 74 -11.21 3.60 -4.45
CA TRP A 74 -10.25 2.78 -3.72
C TRP A 74 -10.89 1.47 -3.21
N GLU A 75 -10.02 0.52 -2.91
CA GLU A 75 -10.33 -0.84 -2.48
C GLU A 75 -9.48 -1.19 -1.25
N LEU A 76 -10.09 -1.67 -0.16
CA LEU A 76 -9.37 -2.35 0.91
C LEU A 76 -9.34 -3.85 0.63
N ALA A 77 -8.17 -4.48 0.70
CA ALA A 77 -8.03 -5.90 0.44
C ALA A 77 -7.32 -6.65 1.58
N PHE A 78 -7.85 -7.83 1.90
CA PHE A 78 -7.29 -8.81 2.82
C PHE A 78 -7.44 -10.22 2.25
N GLY A 79 -6.53 -11.12 2.60
CA GLY A 79 -6.73 -12.53 2.34
C GLY A 79 -5.51 -13.38 2.61
N LEU A 80 -5.78 -14.67 2.65
CA LEU A 80 -4.89 -15.74 3.04
C LEU A 80 -5.02 -16.85 2.00
N ASN A 81 -3.90 -17.44 1.61
CA ASN A 81 -3.84 -18.65 0.79
C ASN A 81 -3.13 -19.76 1.57
N GLN A 82 -3.10 -20.97 1.01
CA GLN A 82 -2.51 -22.15 1.68
C GLN A 82 -3.17 -22.44 3.04
N LEU A 83 -4.48 -22.17 3.14
CA LEU A 83 -5.25 -22.60 4.30
C LEU A 83 -5.31 -24.13 4.33
N PRO A 84 -5.30 -24.76 5.52
CA PRO A 84 -5.24 -26.22 5.62
C PRO A 84 -6.45 -26.95 5.03
N GLY A 85 -7.59 -26.27 4.84
CA GLY A 85 -8.80 -26.82 4.24
C GLY A 85 -10.05 -26.28 4.92
N ILE A 86 -10.75 -25.36 4.26
CA ILE A 86 -12.04 -24.82 4.70
C ILE A 86 -13.19 -25.49 3.96
N ASP A 87 -14.37 -25.44 4.56
CA ASP A 87 -15.65 -25.69 3.91
C ASP A 87 -16.26 -24.34 3.49
N PRO A 88 -16.16 -23.93 2.21
CA PRO A 88 -16.68 -22.65 1.76
C PRO A 88 -18.20 -22.53 1.90
N GLN A 89 -18.93 -23.65 1.93
CA GLN A 89 -20.39 -23.64 2.03
C GLN A 89 -20.88 -23.34 3.44
N LYS A 90 -20.04 -23.63 4.45
CA LYS A 90 -20.32 -23.34 5.88
C LYS A 90 -19.59 -22.11 6.39
N SER A 91 -18.62 -21.60 5.63
CA SER A 91 -17.90 -20.37 5.97
C SER A 91 -18.74 -19.14 5.66
N SER A 92 -18.55 -18.07 6.42
CA SER A 92 -19.32 -16.83 6.29
C SER A 92 -18.51 -15.60 6.69
N PHE A 93 -19.02 -14.40 6.38
CA PHE A 93 -18.44 -13.15 6.85
C PHE A 93 -19.53 -12.15 7.21
N SER A 94 -19.21 -11.22 8.12
CA SER A 94 -20.09 -10.12 8.50
C SER A 94 -19.30 -8.85 8.81
N LEU A 95 -19.88 -7.70 8.50
CA LEU A 95 -19.39 -6.39 8.93
C LEU A 95 -20.09 -6.03 10.23
N THR A 96 -19.31 -5.83 11.29
CA THR A 96 -19.80 -5.34 12.58
C THR A 96 -19.35 -3.89 12.77
N SER A 97 -20.25 -3.06 13.31
CA SER A 97 -19.94 -1.69 13.69
C SER A 97 -20.32 -1.49 15.15
N SER A 98 -19.38 -1.10 16.00
CA SER A 98 -19.69 -0.72 17.37
C SER A 98 -19.82 0.80 17.45
N LYS A 99 -21.00 1.28 17.85
CA LYS A 99 -21.14 2.64 18.37
C LYS A 99 -20.72 2.55 19.84
N ALA A 100 -19.55 3.08 20.18
CA ALA A 100 -19.15 3.19 21.58
C ALA A 100 -20.24 3.96 22.34
N ALA A 101 -20.82 3.33 23.37
CA ALA A 101 -21.88 3.90 24.17
C ALA A 101 -21.53 5.33 24.62
N ALA A 102 -22.50 6.23 24.48
CA ALA A 102 -22.37 7.64 24.78
C ALA A 102 -22.34 7.86 26.30
N SER A 103 -21.15 7.90 26.89
CA SER A 103 -20.91 8.78 28.03
C SER A 103 -20.70 10.19 27.48
N LYS A 104 -21.52 11.14 27.94
CA LYS A 104 -21.42 12.56 27.62
C LYS A 104 -20.07 13.08 28.10
N GLU A 105 -19.23 13.49 27.15
CA GLU A 105 -18.05 14.37 27.23
C GLU A 105 -16.99 13.83 26.24
N ASP A 106 -16.41 14.71 25.43
CA ASP A 106 -15.51 14.48 24.28
C ASP A 106 -16.10 13.94 22.95
N SER A 107 -16.47 14.90 22.10
CA SER A 107 -16.97 14.75 20.73
C SER A 107 -15.86 14.50 19.69
N ARG A 108 -15.17 13.35 19.77
CA ARG A 108 -14.41 12.75 18.64
C ARG A 108 -14.39 11.21 18.73
N LYS A 109 -15.56 10.58 18.91
CA LYS A 109 -15.66 9.11 18.98
C LYS A 109 -15.72 8.51 17.56
N ASP A 110 -14.57 8.01 17.11
CA ASP A 110 -14.40 7.30 15.85
C ASP A 110 -15.24 6.01 15.86
N SER A 111 -16.09 5.81 14.86
CA SER A 111 -16.82 4.55 14.71
C SER A 111 -15.88 3.48 14.18
N PHE A 112 -15.63 2.45 14.98
CA PHE A 112 -14.82 1.31 14.55
C PHE A 112 -15.69 0.29 13.80
N GLN A 113 -15.24 -0.10 12.61
CA GLN A 113 -15.83 -1.18 11.84
C GLN A 113 -14.86 -2.36 11.82
N ARG A 114 -15.41 -3.57 11.97
CA ARG A 114 -14.65 -4.81 11.88
C ARG A 114 -15.31 -5.77 10.91
N ILE A 115 -14.51 -6.49 10.15
CA ILE A 115 -15.00 -7.59 9.32
C ILE A 115 -14.64 -8.87 10.04
N VAL A 116 -15.66 -9.65 10.39
CA VAL A 116 -15.51 -10.95 11.04
C VAL A 116 -15.73 -12.02 9.97
N ILE A 117 -14.73 -12.87 9.78
CA ILE A 117 -14.75 -14.00 8.86
C ILE A 117 -14.78 -15.27 9.70
N SER A 118 -15.78 -16.10 9.51
CA SER A 118 -15.89 -17.42 10.14
C SER A 118 -15.62 -18.49 9.08
N LEU A 119 -14.52 -19.22 9.24
CA LEU A 119 -14.07 -20.27 8.35
C LEU A 119 -14.35 -21.63 8.99
N ALA A 120 -15.28 -22.38 8.42
CA ALA A 120 -15.59 -23.73 8.90
C ALA A 120 -14.53 -24.72 8.43
N LYS A 121 -14.06 -25.59 9.33
CA LYS A 121 -13.09 -26.63 8.96
C LYS A 121 -13.79 -27.83 8.33
N ARG A 122 -13.09 -28.49 7.40
CA ARG A 122 -13.56 -29.78 6.87
C ARG A 122 -13.37 -30.87 7.95
N SER A 123 -14.38 -31.73 8.16
CA SER A 123 -14.65 -32.49 9.40
C SER A 123 -13.63 -33.57 9.87
N LYS A 124 -12.33 -33.44 9.58
CA LYS A 124 -11.27 -34.34 10.06
C LYS A 124 -9.95 -33.62 10.38
N GLN A 125 -9.91 -32.30 10.41
CA GLN A 125 -8.67 -31.56 10.64
C GLN A 125 -8.43 -31.32 12.12
N LYS A 126 -7.24 -31.73 12.60
CA LYS A 126 -6.69 -31.24 13.87
C LYS A 126 -6.42 -29.74 13.78
N ARG A 127 -6.18 -29.13 14.94
CA ARG A 127 -5.88 -27.71 15.10
C ARG A 127 -4.92 -27.22 13.99
N TRP A 128 -5.26 -26.17 13.25
CA TRP A 128 -4.32 -25.62 12.27
C TRP A 128 -3.07 -25.11 12.96
N GLU A 129 -1.90 -25.46 12.42
CA GLU A 129 -0.61 -25.01 12.93
C GLU A 129 -0.32 -23.55 12.53
N THR A 130 -0.95 -23.09 11.44
CA THR A 130 -0.79 -21.73 10.90
C THR A 130 -2.10 -21.22 10.28
N CYS A 131 -2.26 -19.90 10.19
CA CYS A 131 -3.38 -19.22 9.52
C CYS A 131 -3.25 -19.16 7.99
N GLY A 132 -2.43 -20.03 7.38
CA GLY A 132 -2.05 -19.91 5.98
C GLY A 132 -1.03 -18.79 5.75
N LYS A 133 -0.76 -18.49 4.48
CA LYS A 133 0.15 -17.41 4.08
C LYS A 133 -0.67 -16.23 3.60
N GLU A 134 -0.26 -15.03 4.01
CA GLU A 134 -0.90 -13.81 3.56
C GLU A 134 -0.86 -13.73 2.03
N LYS A 135 -2.04 -13.66 1.41
CA LYS A 135 -2.18 -13.52 -0.02
C LYS A 135 -1.52 -12.20 -0.37
N THR A 136 -0.56 -12.25 -1.28
CA THR A 136 -0.06 -11.04 -1.91
C THR A 136 -1.19 -10.58 -2.83
N PHE A 137 -2.00 -9.63 -2.35
CA PHE A 137 -2.79 -8.78 -3.23
C PHE A 137 -1.75 -8.11 -4.09
N LEU A 138 -1.55 -8.66 -5.28
CA LEU A 138 -0.62 -8.14 -6.23
C LEU A 138 -0.81 -6.62 -6.24
N GLU A 139 0.15 -5.89 -5.66
CA GLU A 139 0.93 -4.97 -6.47
C GLU A 139 1.02 -5.67 -7.80
N ARG A 140 0.14 -5.29 -8.75
CA ARG A 140 0.14 -5.87 -10.09
C ARG A 140 1.61 -6.00 -10.44
N LYS A 141 2.07 -7.16 -10.93
CA LYS A 141 3.41 -7.24 -11.54
C LYS A 141 3.35 -6.36 -12.77
N LEU A 142 3.38 -5.06 -12.55
CA LEU A 142 3.39 -4.05 -13.56
C LEU A 142 4.69 -4.29 -14.32
N PRO A 143 4.67 -4.16 -15.65
CA PRO A 143 5.90 -4.12 -16.41
C PRO A 143 6.86 -3.12 -15.75
N VAL A 144 8.01 -3.63 -15.30
CA VAL A 144 9.04 -2.81 -14.69
C VAL A 144 9.76 -2.08 -15.82
N VAL A 145 9.80 -0.76 -15.73
CA VAL A 145 10.51 0.09 -16.68
C VAL A 145 11.68 0.73 -15.94
N SER A 146 12.90 0.39 -16.35
CA SER A 146 14.07 1.12 -15.87
C SER A 146 14.06 2.53 -16.45
N VAL A 147 14.19 3.56 -15.60
CA VAL A 147 14.31 4.94 -16.05
C VAL A 147 15.73 5.17 -16.54
N ASP A 148 15.91 5.18 -17.85
CA ASP A 148 17.20 5.42 -18.52
C ASP A 148 17.40 6.91 -18.87
N LYS A 149 16.31 7.64 -19.08
CA LYS A 149 16.31 9.07 -19.39
C LYS A 149 16.33 9.92 -18.12
N TYR A 150 17.53 10.33 -17.73
CA TYR A 150 17.74 11.27 -16.63
C TYR A 150 18.85 12.27 -16.93
N SER A 151 18.84 13.36 -16.19
CA SER A 151 19.95 14.31 -16.09
C SER A 151 20.17 14.66 -14.63
N TRP A 152 21.27 15.30 -14.29
CA TRP A 152 21.52 15.78 -12.94
C TRP A 152 22.33 17.07 -12.97
N SER A 153 22.21 17.86 -11.91
CA SER A 153 22.96 19.11 -11.73
C SER A 153 23.58 19.13 -10.35
N ASP A 154 24.85 19.54 -10.32
CA ASP A 154 25.59 19.76 -9.08
C ASP A 154 25.45 21.20 -8.62
N SER A 155 25.34 21.38 -7.30
CA SER A 155 25.49 22.67 -6.63
C SER A 155 26.35 22.49 -5.38
N GLU A 156 26.83 23.58 -4.77
CA GLU A 156 27.77 23.52 -3.64
C GLU A 156 27.32 22.57 -2.51
N GLN A 157 26.02 22.54 -2.20
CA GLN A 157 25.47 21.74 -1.09
C GLN A 157 24.42 20.71 -1.49
N HIS A 158 23.95 20.73 -2.74
CA HIS A 158 22.91 19.81 -3.19
C HIS A 158 23.24 19.22 -4.54
N VAL A 159 22.76 18.00 -4.76
CA VAL A 159 22.64 17.41 -6.10
C VAL A 159 21.17 17.27 -6.44
N THR A 160 20.77 17.69 -7.64
CA THR A 160 19.41 17.47 -8.12
C THR A 160 19.44 16.51 -9.30
N VAL A 161 18.73 15.39 -9.19
CA VAL A 161 18.54 14.41 -10.25
C VAL A 161 17.15 14.60 -10.86
N PHE A 162 17.08 14.69 -12.17
CA PHE A 162 15.86 14.93 -12.96
C PHE A 162 15.53 13.65 -13.72
N LEU A 163 14.50 12.95 -13.28
CA LEU A 163 14.03 11.70 -13.89
C LEU A 163 12.86 12.01 -14.84
N LYS A 164 13.00 11.70 -16.14
CA LYS A 164 11.91 11.89 -17.10
C LYS A 164 10.94 10.71 -17.03
N ILE A 165 9.81 10.91 -16.37
CA ILE A 165 8.77 9.89 -16.16
C ILE A 165 7.45 10.46 -16.70
N PRO A 166 7.03 10.09 -17.92
CA PRO A 166 5.78 10.57 -18.50
C PRO A 166 4.58 10.28 -17.58
N GLY A 167 3.71 11.25 -17.36
CA GLY A 167 2.50 11.11 -16.54
C GLY A 167 2.71 11.16 -15.03
N VAL A 168 3.94 11.28 -14.51
CA VAL A 168 4.21 11.26 -13.06
C VAL A 168 3.52 12.39 -12.26
N HIS A 169 3.18 13.49 -12.92
CA HIS A 169 2.45 14.60 -12.32
C HIS A 169 0.94 14.38 -12.18
N LEU A 170 0.42 13.32 -12.79
CA LEU A 170 -0.99 12.94 -12.76
C LEU A 170 -1.28 11.87 -11.70
N VAL A 171 -0.25 11.30 -11.08
CA VAL A 171 -0.40 10.25 -10.06
C VAL A 171 -0.30 10.86 -8.66
N GLU A 172 -0.93 10.21 -7.70
CA GLU A 172 -0.85 10.62 -6.31
C GLU A 172 0.56 10.42 -5.73
N ALA A 173 0.90 11.18 -4.68
CA ALA A 173 2.17 11.04 -3.98
C ALA A 173 2.37 9.62 -3.40
N SER A 174 1.29 8.92 -3.06
CA SER A 174 1.30 7.53 -2.60
C SER A 174 1.85 6.54 -3.65
N CYS A 175 1.75 6.88 -4.95
CA CYS A 175 2.29 6.11 -6.06
C CYS A 175 3.78 6.36 -6.30
N ILE A 176 4.42 7.25 -5.54
CA ILE A 176 5.83 7.62 -5.68
C ILE A 176 6.56 7.28 -4.39
N ARG A 177 7.48 6.32 -4.45
CA ARG A 177 8.36 5.98 -3.34
C ARG A 177 9.78 6.39 -3.68
N VAL A 178 10.38 7.19 -2.81
CA VAL A 178 11.81 7.52 -2.87
C VAL A 178 12.45 7.13 -1.56
N ARG A 179 13.48 6.29 -1.61
CA ARG A 179 14.23 5.86 -0.44
C ARG A 179 15.64 6.43 -0.52
N TYR A 180 16.04 7.16 0.51
CA TYR A 180 17.39 7.70 0.66
C TYR A 180 18.18 6.86 1.65
N ARG A 181 19.47 6.69 1.38
CA ARG A 181 20.46 6.07 2.26
C ARG A 181 21.74 6.90 2.17
N GLU A 182 22.68 6.72 3.09
CA GLU A 182 23.88 7.56 3.17
C GLU A 182 24.64 7.64 1.84
N LEU A 183 24.83 6.52 1.15
CA LEU A 183 25.57 6.47 -0.12
C LEU A 183 24.72 6.06 -1.33
N SER A 184 23.38 6.06 -1.21
CA SER A 184 22.51 5.62 -2.30
C SER A 184 21.10 6.20 -2.21
N PHE A 185 20.37 6.14 -3.32
CA PHE A 185 18.94 6.34 -3.31
C PHE A 185 18.25 5.51 -4.38
N ASP A 186 16.99 5.18 -4.15
CA ASP A 186 16.15 4.46 -5.10
C ASP A 186 14.77 5.13 -5.23
N VAL A 187 14.20 5.03 -6.43
CA VAL A 187 12.88 5.54 -6.81
C VAL A 187 12.08 4.38 -7.38
N SER A 188 10.83 4.25 -6.95
CA SER A 188 9.81 3.43 -7.58
C SER A 188 8.55 4.28 -7.75
N CYS A 189 7.97 4.28 -8.95
CA CYS A 189 6.78 5.05 -9.24
C CYS A 189 5.84 4.28 -10.15
N VAL A 190 4.58 4.18 -9.76
CA VAL A 190 3.54 3.55 -10.58
C VAL A 190 2.83 4.61 -11.41
N VAL A 191 2.98 4.54 -12.74
CA VAL A 191 2.30 5.43 -13.69
C VAL A 191 1.73 4.63 -14.84
N ASP A 192 0.44 4.82 -15.15
CA ASP A 192 -0.25 4.19 -16.27
C ASP A 192 -0.02 2.67 -16.35
N GLY A 193 -0.09 1.99 -15.19
CA GLY A 193 0.11 0.55 -15.11
C GLY A 193 1.54 0.06 -15.39
N LYS A 194 2.56 0.93 -15.22
CA LYS A 194 3.98 0.57 -15.28
C LYS A 194 4.67 0.95 -13.97
N ASP A 195 5.60 0.11 -13.50
CA ASP A 195 6.45 0.41 -12.33
C ASP A 195 7.79 0.94 -12.83
N PHE A 196 7.94 2.26 -12.81
CA PHE A 196 9.17 2.95 -13.17
C PHE A 196 10.17 2.86 -12.02
N ARG A 197 11.36 2.35 -12.29
CA ARG A 197 12.42 2.19 -11.29
C ARG A 197 13.69 2.93 -11.68
N PHE A 198 14.32 3.54 -10.69
CA PHE A 198 15.63 4.17 -10.82
C PHE A 198 16.41 3.97 -9.53
N ALA A 199 17.71 3.71 -9.61
CA ALA A 199 18.55 3.59 -8.43
C ALA A 199 19.97 4.06 -8.72
N VAL A 200 20.57 4.70 -7.73
CA VAL A 200 22.01 4.98 -7.68
C VAL A 200 22.54 4.33 -6.41
N THR A 201 23.42 3.35 -6.55
CA THR A 201 23.89 2.50 -5.44
C THR A 201 25.17 3.00 -4.78
N GLU A 202 25.93 3.86 -5.46
CA GLU A 202 27.24 4.35 -5.02
C GLU A 202 27.43 5.83 -5.34
N LEU A 203 26.92 6.69 -4.45
CA LEU A 203 27.14 8.14 -4.54
C LEU A 203 28.62 8.46 -4.25
N PRO A 204 29.19 9.54 -4.85
CA PRO A 204 30.57 9.97 -4.58
C PRO A 204 30.84 10.26 -3.10
N MET A 205 29.82 10.74 -2.39
CA MET A 205 29.88 11.12 -0.98
C MET A 205 28.54 10.88 -0.31
N GLU A 206 28.58 10.78 1.02
CA GLU A 206 27.40 10.66 1.85
C GLU A 206 26.41 11.83 1.68
N ILE A 207 25.13 11.53 1.88
CA ILE A 207 24.03 12.49 1.88
C ILE A 207 23.37 12.58 3.26
N GLU A 208 22.91 13.77 3.63
CA GLU A 208 22.09 13.99 4.81
C GLU A 208 20.65 13.52 4.51
N VAL A 209 20.37 12.24 4.74
CA VAL A 209 19.10 11.56 4.40
C VAL A 209 17.85 12.35 4.82
N THR A 210 17.82 12.88 6.03
CA THR A 210 16.67 13.62 6.59
C THR A 210 16.40 14.96 5.91
N LYS A 211 17.39 15.51 5.18
CA LYS A 211 17.28 16.76 4.42
C LYS A 211 17.10 16.53 2.92
N CYS A 212 17.14 15.28 2.47
CA CYS A 212 16.82 14.93 1.10
C CYS A 212 15.31 15.00 0.87
N ARG A 213 14.91 15.35 -0.35
CA ARG A 213 13.51 15.53 -0.71
C ARG A 213 13.29 15.31 -2.19
N HIS A 214 12.07 15.02 -2.59
CA HIS A 214 11.70 14.96 -4.00
C HIS A 214 10.59 15.97 -4.30
N ARG A 215 10.46 16.36 -5.58
CA ARG A 215 9.41 17.24 -6.09
C ARG A 215 8.93 16.72 -7.43
N VAL A 216 7.61 16.65 -7.58
CA VAL A 216 6.98 16.27 -8.85
C VAL A 216 6.79 17.52 -9.70
N LYS A 217 7.13 17.40 -10.99
CA LYS A 217 6.91 18.38 -12.04
C LYS A 217 6.27 17.68 -13.24
N GLU A 218 5.76 18.45 -14.19
CA GLU A 218 5.17 17.91 -15.40
C GLU A 218 6.14 16.94 -16.09
N ASN A 219 5.72 15.68 -16.17
CA ASN A 219 6.49 14.55 -16.74
C ASN A 219 7.90 14.35 -16.15
N GLU A 220 8.15 14.84 -14.92
CA GLU A 220 9.48 14.83 -14.32
C GLU A 220 9.43 14.68 -12.79
N LEU A 221 10.23 13.75 -12.26
CA LEU A 221 10.48 13.65 -10.82
C LEU A 221 11.87 14.24 -10.51
N ARG A 222 11.92 15.25 -9.65
CA ARG A 222 13.17 15.85 -9.18
C ARG A 222 13.54 15.28 -7.82
N VAL A 223 14.67 14.61 -7.73
CA VAL A 223 15.23 14.09 -6.48
C VAL A 223 16.36 15.03 -6.04
N VAL A 224 16.19 15.69 -4.90
CA VAL A 224 17.15 16.64 -4.34
C VAL A 224 17.87 15.96 -3.18
N LEU A 225 19.16 15.73 -3.37
CA LEU A 225 20.05 15.15 -2.39
C LEU A 225 20.81 16.27 -1.66
N ARG A 226 20.83 16.22 -0.34
CA ARG A 226 21.65 17.11 0.49
C ARG A 226 23.00 16.44 0.70
N LYS A 227 24.09 17.04 0.23
CA LYS A 227 25.44 16.51 0.46
C LYS A 227 25.80 16.65 1.93
N TRP A 228 26.54 15.67 2.48
CA TRP A 228 27.09 15.74 3.82
C TRP A 228 28.13 16.85 3.98
N ALA A 229 28.96 17.06 2.95
CA ALA A 229 29.95 18.13 2.91
C ALA A 229 29.91 18.90 1.58
N ARG A 230 30.36 20.16 1.63
CA ARG A 230 30.54 21.01 0.45
C ARG A 230 31.66 20.43 -0.41
N CYS A 231 31.31 19.88 -1.56
CA CYS A 231 32.25 19.32 -2.52
C CYS A 231 31.62 19.32 -3.91
N THR A 232 32.43 19.34 -4.96
CA THR A 232 31.93 19.21 -6.33
C THR A 232 31.80 17.73 -6.69
N TRP A 233 30.66 17.34 -7.26
CA TRP A 233 30.51 15.99 -7.82
C TRP A 233 30.77 16.05 -9.33
N PHE A 234 31.69 15.22 -9.82
CA PHE A 234 31.97 15.09 -11.26
C PHE A 234 31.18 13.94 -11.91
N LYS A 235 30.66 13.02 -11.10
CA LYS A 235 29.83 11.89 -11.51
C LYS A 235 28.71 11.72 -10.49
N LEU A 236 27.54 11.28 -10.92
CA LEU A 236 26.44 10.94 -10.01
C LEU A 236 26.67 9.61 -9.29
N GLN A 237 27.31 8.66 -9.97
CA GLN A 237 27.66 7.34 -9.44
C GLN A 237 29.15 7.07 -9.67
N VAL A 238 29.81 6.56 -8.65
CA VAL A 238 31.18 6.05 -8.72
C VAL A 238 31.14 4.53 -8.63
N HIS A 239 32.14 3.84 -9.19
CA HIS A 239 32.36 2.43 -8.90
C HIS A 239 33.58 2.35 -7.98
N ARG A 240 33.41 1.79 -6.79
CA ARG A 240 34.52 1.47 -5.89
C ARG A 240 34.93 0.02 -6.16
N SER A 241 36.01 -0.16 -6.91
CA SER A 241 36.67 -1.45 -7.14
C SER A 241 37.40 -1.93 -5.89
#